data_AF-B7P2Y2-F1
#
_entry.id   AF-B7P2Y2-F1
#
_cell.length_a   1.000
_cell.length_b   1.000
_cell.length_c   1.000
_cell.angle_alpha   90.00
_cell.angle_beta   90.00
_cell.angle_gamma   90.00
#
_symmetry.space_group_name_H-M   'P 1'
#
loop_
_entity.id
_entity.type
_entity.pdbx_description
1 polymer ?
#
loop_
_entity_poly.entity_id
_entity_poly.type
_entity_poly.pdbx_seq_one_letter_code
_entity_poly.pdbx_strand_id
1 'polypeptide(L)'
;MMRTVTTSPQSATRNAGERPTRRLSRNAGTPSRRATTTCRCWCRHANRTVRNSFKMSKATVLQKSIDYITFLLQQKKKHEEELNALRKEVVALQIMKANYEQIVLVHQSQPGQNNNQISDEVKFQVFQAIGDSLFTSFNSSISVANFAELSGGVFSWLEEYCKPQTLKDMVLQILSQLNQTFGSRHS
;
A
#
# COMPACT_ATOMS: atom_id res chain seq x y z
N MET A 1 -35.00 21.72 63.43
CA MET A 1 -34.59 21.80 64.84
C MET A 1 -33.74 20.58 65.18
N MET A 2 -32.51 20.86 65.60
CA MET A 2 -31.44 19.90 65.87
C MET A 2 -31.74 19.09 67.14
N ARG A 3 -31.37 17.82 67.16
CA ARG A 3 -31.05 17.09 68.41
C ARG A 3 -29.67 16.46 68.24
N THR A 4 -28.73 17.06 68.94
CA THR A 4 -27.36 16.61 69.17
C THR A 4 -27.39 15.39 70.08
N VAL A 5 -26.64 14.35 69.70
CA VAL A 5 -26.28 13.25 70.61
C VAL A 5 -24.78 13.33 70.83
N THR A 6 -24.45 13.61 72.08
CA THR A 6 -23.14 13.63 72.70
C THR A 6 -22.64 12.20 72.91
N THR A 7 -21.39 11.89 72.61
CA THR A 7 -20.73 10.69 73.16
C THR A 7 -19.24 10.92 73.32
N SER A 8 -18.77 10.66 74.53
CA SER A 8 -17.42 10.90 75.07
C SER A 8 -16.34 9.98 74.48
N PRO A 9 -15.04 10.32 74.62
CA PRO A 9 -13.92 9.55 74.09
C PRO A 9 -13.51 8.44 75.06
N GLN A 10 -13.19 7.26 74.52
CA GLN A 10 -12.66 6.14 75.30
C GLN A 10 -11.24 5.80 74.83
N SER A 11 -10.30 6.05 75.74
CA SER A 11 -8.89 5.70 75.67
C SER A 11 -8.73 4.18 75.80
N ALA A 12 -8.08 3.55 74.82
CA ALA A 12 -7.68 2.15 74.89
C ALA A 12 -6.15 2.03 74.82
N THR A 13 -5.65 1.26 75.77
CA THR A 13 -4.27 1.05 76.20
C THR A 13 -3.46 0.20 75.22
N ARG A 14 -2.16 0.51 75.15
CA ARG A 14 -1.09 -0.29 74.55
C ARG A 14 -1.02 -1.69 75.20
N ASN A 15 -0.88 -2.74 74.40
CA ASN A 15 -0.03 -3.87 74.78
C ASN A 15 0.63 -4.53 73.56
N ALA A 16 1.88 -4.93 73.80
CA ALA A 16 2.86 -5.39 72.84
C ALA A 16 2.56 -6.82 72.34
N GLY A 17 2.63 -7.01 71.03
CA GLY A 17 2.62 -8.31 70.37
C GLY A 17 3.75 -8.34 69.33
N GLU A 18 4.62 -9.32 69.48
CA GLU A 18 5.88 -9.54 68.78
C GLU A 18 5.70 -9.60 67.25
N ARG A 19 6.59 -8.93 66.50
CA ARG A 19 6.56 -8.89 65.03
C ARG A 19 7.71 -9.74 64.48
N PRO A 20 7.45 -10.84 63.75
CA PRO A 20 8.53 -11.68 63.19
C PRO A 20 9.28 -10.94 62.09
N THR A 21 10.61 -10.92 62.21
CA THR A 21 11.55 -10.36 61.24
C THR A 21 11.56 -11.25 59.97
N ARG A 22 10.76 -10.89 58.95
CA ARG A 22 10.90 -11.49 57.62
C ARG A 22 12.19 -10.99 56.97
N ARG A 23 13.22 -11.85 56.96
CA ARG A 23 14.38 -11.74 56.07
C ARG A 23 13.89 -11.66 54.62
N LEU A 24 14.07 -10.52 53.96
CA LEU A 24 13.89 -10.41 52.51
C LEU A 24 15.04 -11.18 51.84
N SER A 25 14.71 -12.30 51.20
CA SER A 25 15.64 -13.06 50.38
C SER A 25 16.18 -12.15 49.26
N ARG A 26 17.50 -11.95 49.21
CA ARG A 26 18.17 -11.35 48.04
C ARG A 26 18.11 -12.35 46.90
N ASN A 27 17.10 -12.24 46.04
CA ASN A 27 17.20 -12.80 44.70
C ASN A 27 18.18 -11.92 43.92
N ALA A 28 19.42 -12.41 43.75
CA ALA A 28 20.37 -11.88 42.79
C ALA A 28 19.88 -12.24 41.38
N GLY A 29 18.88 -11.50 40.89
CA GLY A 29 18.45 -11.57 39.50
C GLY A 29 19.59 -11.03 38.62
N THR A 30 20.10 -11.87 37.73
CA THR A 30 21.01 -11.43 36.66
C THR A 30 20.40 -10.23 35.93
N PRO A 31 21.14 -9.14 35.66
CA PRO A 31 20.61 -8.03 34.89
C PRO A 31 20.12 -8.54 33.54
N SER A 32 18.86 -8.28 33.21
CA SER A 32 18.28 -8.63 31.92
C SER A 32 19.20 -8.13 30.81
N ARG A 33 19.66 -9.04 29.92
CA ARG A 33 20.55 -8.71 28.78
C ARG A 33 20.00 -7.54 27.94
N ARG A 34 18.67 -7.36 27.93
CA ARG A 34 17.99 -6.26 27.26
C ARG A 34 18.33 -4.90 27.89
N ALA A 35 18.40 -4.81 29.22
CA ALA A 35 18.83 -3.59 29.93
C ALA A 35 20.32 -3.27 29.67
N THR A 36 21.17 -4.29 29.57
CA THR A 36 22.61 -4.13 29.31
C THR A 36 22.92 -3.67 27.88
N THR A 37 22.14 -4.12 26.89
CA THR A 37 22.32 -3.71 25.48
C THR A 37 21.85 -2.27 25.24
N THR A 38 20.71 -1.86 25.83
CA THR A 38 20.22 -0.47 25.74
C THR A 38 21.21 0.52 26.33
N CYS A 39 21.82 0.20 27.48
CA CYS A 39 22.82 1.05 28.13
C CYS A 39 24.10 1.20 27.28
N ARG A 40 24.53 0.13 26.59
CA ARG A 40 25.70 0.14 25.71
C ARG A 40 25.52 0.97 24.43
N CYS A 41 24.31 0.98 23.86
CA CYS A 41 24.00 1.82 22.71
C CYS A 41 23.99 3.31 23.08
N TRP A 42 23.48 3.61 24.29
CA TRP A 42 23.42 4.97 24.83
C TRP A 42 24.81 5.59 25.05
N CYS A 43 25.77 4.86 25.63
CA CYS A 43 27.16 5.33 25.74
C CYS A 43 27.84 5.55 24.38
N ARG A 44 27.53 4.71 23.39
CA ARG A 44 28.14 4.82 22.05
C ARG A 44 27.59 6.00 21.26
N HIS A 45 26.32 6.36 21.45
CA HIS A 45 25.71 7.54 20.86
C HIS A 45 26.17 8.84 21.56
N ALA A 46 26.28 8.83 22.89
CA ALA A 46 26.81 9.95 23.68
C ALA A 46 28.28 10.27 23.36
N ASN A 47 29.08 9.27 22.98
CA ASN A 47 30.48 9.46 22.59
C ASN A 47 30.66 9.90 21.12
N ARG A 48 29.62 9.81 20.28
CA ARG A 48 29.68 10.21 18.86
C ARG A 48 29.58 11.72 18.66
N THR A 49 29.06 12.44 19.65
CA THR A 49 28.94 13.92 19.66
C THR A 49 30.12 14.63 20.34
N VAL A 50 31.09 13.90 20.91
CA VAL A 50 32.22 14.48 21.65
C VAL A 50 33.54 14.07 21.01
N ARG A 51 33.78 14.53 19.77
CA ARG A 51 35.14 14.63 19.22
C ARG A 51 35.75 15.96 19.67
N ASN A 52 35.85 16.17 20.98
CA ASN A 52 36.69 17.20 21.59
C ASN A 52 36.92 16.80 23.04
N SER A 53 38.17 16.51 23.37
CA SER A 53 38.68 16.05 24.66
C SER A 53 38.66 17.14 25.74
N PHE A 54 37.51 17.80 25.93
CA PHE A 54 37.23 18.55 27.15
C PHE A 54 36.51 17.60 28.10
N LYS A 55 37.08 17.36 29.28
CA LYS A 55 36.47 16.53 30.33
C LYS A 55 35.12 17.15 30.72
N MET A 56 34.05 16.71 30.07
CA MET A 56 32.69 17.16 30.35
C MET A 56 32.36 16.85 31.80
N SER A 57 31.83 17.85 32.51
CA SER A 57 31.44 17.64 33.90
C SER A 57 30.31 16.62 33.98
N LYS A 58 30.22 15.89 35.09
CA LYS A 58 29.11 14.93 35.32
C LYS A 58 27.75 15.61 35.16
N ALA A 59 27.62 16.86 35.61
CA ALA A 59 26.41 17.67 35.43
C ALA A 59 26.11 17.95 33.95
N THR A 60 27.13 18.28 33.15
CA THR A 60 26.97 18.51 31.70
C THR A 60 26.51 17.25 30.98
N VAL A 61 27.06 16.09 31.33
CA VAL A 61 26.63 14.80 30.74
C VAL A 61 25.18 14.49 31.10
N LEU A 62 24.76 14.73 32.35
CA LEU A 62 23.37 14.57 32.77
C LEU A 62 22.43 15.55 32.04
N GLN A 63 22.84 16.80 31.85
CA GLN A 63 22.02 17.77 31.11
C GLN A 63 21.85 17.34 29.65
N LYS A 64 22.93 16.96 28.96
CA LYS A 64 22.86 16.43 27.58
C LYS A 64 21.99 15.18 27.47
N SER A 65 21.97 14.37 28.52
CA SER A 65 21.10 13.20 28.61
C SER A 65 19.62 13.58 28.68
N ILE A 66 19.28 14.59 29.48
CA ILE A 66 17.91 15.13 29.59
C ILE A 66 17.48 15.75 28.26
N ASP A 67 18.35 16.56 27.64
CA ASP A 67 18.07 17.19 26.35
C ASP A 67 17.81 16.12 25.27
N TYR A 68 18.63 15.07 25.25
CA TYR A 68 18.48 13.98 24.29
C TYR A 68 17.21 13.14 24.52
N ILE A 69 16.85 12.84 25.77
CA ILE A 69 15.59 12.17 26.09
C ILE A 69 14.41 13.01 25.61
N THR A 70 14.43 14.32 25.86
CA THR A 70 13.38 15.25 25.41
C THR A 70 13.27 15.27 23.89
N PHE A 71 14.41 15.34 23.20
CA PHE A 71 14.47 15.24 21.74
C PHE A 71 13.88 13.93 21.21
N LEU A 72 14.24 12.79 21.81
CA LEU A 72 13.69 11.49 21.42
C LEU A 72 12.18 11.41 21.64
N LEU A 73 11.66 12.00 22.71
CA LEU A 73 10.21 12.06 22.95
C LEU A 73 9.50 12.92 21.90
N GLN A 74 10.09 14.04 21.48
CA GLN A 74 9.56 14.86 20.39
C GLN A 74 9.57 14.13 19.05
N GLN A 75 10.66 13.42 18.72
CA GLN A 75 10.73 12.61 17.50
C GLN A 75 9.70 11.48 17.51
N LYS A 76 9.55 10.78 18.64
CA LYS A 76 8.54 9.74 18.80
C LYS A 76 7.13 10.30 18.55
N LYS A 77 6.81 11.45 19.16
CA LYS A 77 5.51 12.12 18.97
C LYS A 77 5.27 12.47 17.51
N LYS A 78 6.28 13.05 16.82
CA LYS A 78 6.19 13.39 15.40
C LYS A 78 5.88 12.16 14.53
N HIS A 79 6.59 11.05 14.75
CA HIS A 79 6.34 9.83 13.98
C HIS A 79 4.99 9.19 14.31
N GLU A 80 4.51 9.28 15.55
CA GLU A 80 3.16 8.85 15.91
C GLU A 80 2.09 9.68 15.20
N GLU A 81 2.27 10.99 15.06
CA GLU A 81 1.37 11.88 14.30
C GLU A 81 1.38 11.55 12.79
N GLU A 82 2.56 11.36 12.19
CA GLU A 82 2.72 10.94 10.78
C GLU A 82 2.05 9.59 10.50
N LEU A 83 2.27 8.59 11.37
CA LEU A 83 1.61 7.28 11.25
C LEU A 83 0.09 7.41 11.36
N ASN A 84 -0.40 8.28 12.24
CA ASN A 84 -1.83 8.46 12.41
C ASN A 84 -2.46 9.18 11.21
N ALA A 85 -1.76 10.14 10.60
CA ALA A 85 -2.17 10.78 9.35
C ALA A 85 -2.23 9.75 8.21
N LEU A 86 -1.18 8.94 8.04
CA LEU A 86 -1.13 7.93 6.99
C LEU A 86 -2.22 6.87 7.15
N ARG A 87 -2.54 6.46 8.39
CA ARG A 87 -3.67 5.57 8.66
C ARG A 87 -5.00 6.16 8.21
N LYS A 88 -5.23 7.47 8.43
CA LYS A 88 -6.44 8.16 7.97
C LYS A 88 -6.50 8.19 6.44
N GLU A 89 -5.39 8.45 5.76
CA GLU A 89 -5.33 8.43 4.28
C GLU A 89 -5.65 7.05 3.72
N VAL A 90 -5.09 5.98 4.30
CA VAL A 90 -5.41 4.60 3.89
C VAL A 90 -6.89 4.29 4.03
N VAL A 91 -7.50 4.68 5.16
CA VAL A 91 -8.94 4.47 5.37
C VAL A 91 -9.76 5.28 4.36
N ALA A 92 -9.41 6.54 4.10
CA ALA A 92 -10.06 7.37 3.09
C ALA A 92 -9.96 6.75 1.69
N LEU A 93 -8.79 6.24 1.30
CA LEU A 93 -8.57 5.54 0.04
C LEU A 93 -9.37 4.25 -0.05
N GLN A 94 -9.48 3.47 1.03
CA GLN A 94 -10.31 2.26 1.06
C GLN A 94 -11.79 2.60 0.87
N ILE A 95 -12.28 3.67 1.51
CA ILE A 95 -13.66 4.15 1.32
C ILE A 95 -13.89 4.57 -0.13
N MET A 96 -12.96 5.33 -0.73
CA MET A 96 -13.04 5.73 -2.13
C MET A 96 -13.08 4.52 -3.07
N LYS A 97 -12.18 3.55 -2.87
CA LYS A 97 -12.16 2.30 -3.63
C LYS A 97 -13.50 1.57 -3.55
N ALA A 98 -14.03 1.39 -2.35
CA ALA A 98 -15.32 0.73 -2.14
C ALA A 98 -16.47 1.46 -2.86
N ASN A 99 -16.49 2.79 -2.81
CA ASN A 99 -17.46 3.60 -3.54
C ASN A 99 -17.37 3.39 -5.07
N TYR A 100 -16.15 3.37 -5.63
CA TYR A 100 -15.96 3.10 -7.06
C TYR A 100 -16.39 1.69 -7.45
N GLU A 101 -16.04 0.69 -6.65
CA GLU A 101 -16.47 -0.70 -6.87
C GLU A 101 -17.99 -0.82 -6.88
N GLN A 102 -18.68 -0.13 -5.96
CA GLN A 102 -20.14 -0.09 -5.93
C GLN A 102 -20.73 0.59 -7.18
N ILE A 103 -20.18 1.72 -7.63
CA ILE A 103 -20.62 2.39 -8.86
C ILE A 103 -20.44 1.48 -10.07
N VAL A 104 -19.29 0.81 -10.16
CA VAL A 104 -18.97 -0.14 -11.24
C VAL A 104 -19.94 -1.32 -11.24
N LEU A 105 -20.27 -1.88 -10.07
CA LEU A 105 -21.25 -2.95 -9.94
C LEU A 105 -22.66 -2.48 -10.33
N VAL A 106 -23.10 -1.31 -9.86
CA VAL A 106 -24.40 -0.73 -10.24
C VAL A 106 -24.47 -0.52 -11.75
N HIS A 107 -23.41 0.00 -12.36
CA HIS A 107 -23.33 0.19 -13.80
C HIS A 107 -23.33 -1.13 -14.58
N GLN A 108 -22.68 -2.18 -14.07
CA GLN A 108 -22.73 -3.53 -14.66
C GLN A 108 -24.09 -4.22 -14.48
N SER A 109 -24.78 -3.95 -13.38
CA SER A 109 -26.07 -4.56 -13.03
C SER A 109 -27.28 -3.84 -13.66
N GLN A 110 -27.10 -2.68 -14.31
CA GLN A 110 -28.15 -2.08 -15.13
C GLN A 110 -28.35 -2.90 -16.41
N PRO A 111 -29.52 -3.53 -16.61
CA PRO A 111 -29.83 -4.22 -17.85
C PRO A 111 -30.04 -3.17 -18.95
N GLY A 112 -28.99 -2.93 -19.75
CA GLY A 112 -29.02 -2.00 -20.89
C GLY A 112 -27.73 -1.21 -21.14
N GLN A 113 -26.77 -1.20 -20.20
CA GLN A 113 -25.48 -0.49 -20.37
C GLN A 113 -24.25 -1.43 -20.37
N ASN A 114 -24.49 -2.73 -20.28
CA ASN A 114 -23.53 -3.82 -20.31
C ASN A 114 -23.11 -4.26 -21.74
N ASN A 115 -23.41 -3.46 -22.77
CA ASN A 115 -23.11 -3.81 -24.17
C ASN A 115 -21.70 -3.42 -24.66
N ASN A 116 -20.85 -2.76 -23.86
CA ASN A 116 -19.59 -2.21 -24.36
C ASN A 116 -18.30 -2.80 -23.80
N GLN A 117 -18.35 -3.79 -22.92
CA GLN A 117 -17.15 -4.55 -22.54
C GLN A 117 -17.04 -5.81 -23.41
N ILE A 118 -16.61 -5.60 -24.65
CA ILE A 118 -16.10 -6.68 -25.49
C ILE A 118 -14.97 -7.35 -24.71
N SER A 119 -15.06 -8.66 -24.47
CA SER A 119 -14.00 -9.43 -23.80
C SER A 119 -12.66 -9.22 -24.50
N ASP A 120 -11.57 -9.11 -23.75
CA ASP A 120 -10.23 -8.93 -24.33
C ASP A 120 -9.86 -10.06 -25.30
N GLU A 121 -10.43 -11.25 -25.10
CA GLU A 121 -10.35 -12.38 -26.03
C GLU A 121 -10.95 -12.05 -27.40
N VAL A 122 -12.14 -11.43 -27.43
CA VAL A 122 -12.80 -11.04 -28.68
C VAL A 122 -12.03 -9.89 -29.35
N LYS A 123 -11.47 -8.95 -28.57
CA LYS A 123 -10.59 -7.91 -29.11
C LYS A 123 -9.35 -8.50 -29.76
N PHE A 124 -8.75 -9.52 -29.14
CA PHE A 124 -7.58 -10.21 -29.67
C PHE A 124 -7.92 -10.99 -30.95
N GLN A 125 -9.05 -11.69 -30.99
CA GLN A 125 -9.53 -12.38 -32.20
C GLN A 125 -9.80 -11.42 -33.36
N VAL A 126 -10.38 -10.25 -33.09
CA VAL A 126 -10.57 -9.20 -34.12
C VAL A 126 -9.21 -8.71 -34.63
N PHE A 127 -8.26 -8.42 -33.74
CA PHE A 127 -6.92 -7.98 -34.14
C PHE A 127 -6.20 -9.03 -35.00
N GLN A 128 -6.27 -10.30 -34.59
CA GLN A 128 -5.67 -11.40 -35.34
C GLN A 128 -6.29 -11.51 -36.74
N ALA A 129 -7.63 -11.49 -36.85
CA ALA A 129 -8.32 -11.58 -38.13
C ALA A 129 -7.99 -10.41 -39.07
N ILE A 130 -7.77 -9.20 -38.54
CA ILE A 130 -7.31 -8.06 -39.33
C ILE A 130 -5.90 -8.31 -39.86
N GLY A 131 -4.98 -8.78 -38.99
CA GLY A 131 -3.62 -9.12 -39.38
C GLY A 131 -3.56 -10.19 -40.46
N ASP A 132 -4.34 -11.26 -40.31
CA ASP A 132 -4.42 -12.37 -41.27
C ASP A 132 -4.98 -11.91 -42.63
N SER A 133 -6.01 -11.06 -42.61
CA SER A 133 -6.61 -10.48 -43.83
C SER A 133 -5.62 -9.59 -44.58
N LEU A 134 -4.90 -8.72 -43.87
CA LEU A 134 -3.86 -7.87 -44.45
C LEU A 134 -2.71 -8.71 -45.01
N PHE A 135 -2.26 -9.73 -44.28
CA PHE A 135 -1.19 -10.61 -44.74
C PHE A 135 -1.59 -11.42 -45.98
N THR A 136 -2.83 -11.89 -46.04
CA THR A 136 -3.38 -12.59 -47.21
C THR A 136 -3.43 -11.67 -48.43
N SER A 137 -3.94 -10.45 -48.27
CA SER A 137 -3.97 -9.48 -49.37
C SER A 137 -2.57 -9.13 -49.86
N PHE A 138 -1.61 -8.94 -48.96
CA PHE A 138 -0.20 -8.71 -49.29
C PHE A 138 0.37 -9.84 -50.17
N ASN A 139 0.24 -11.10 -49.73
CA ASN A 139 0.76 -12.25 -50.50
C ASN A 139 0.09 -12.44 -51.85
N SER A 140 -1.19 -12.07 -51.97
CA SER A 140 -1.93 -12.19 -53.24
C SER A 140 -1.61 -11.08 -54.25
N SER A 141 -1.19 -9.92 -53.77
CA SER A 141 -1.03 -8.70 -54.59
C SER A 141 0.43 -8.36 -54.89
N ILE A 142 1.39 -8.81 -54.08
CA ILE A 142 2.80 -8.48 -54.23
C ILE A 142 3.63 -9.74 -54.48
N SER A 143 4.36 -9.74 -55.59
CA SER A 143 5.44 -10.69 -55.83
C SER A 143 6.68 -10.30 -55.03
N VAL A 144 7.18 -11.23 -54.22
CA VAL A 144 8.44 -11.09 -53.45
C VAL A 144 9.66 -11.66 -54.20
N ALA A 145 9.54 -11.90 -55.51
CA ALA A 145 10.58 -12.54 -56.31
C ALA A 145 11.86 -11.70 -56.45
N ASN A 146 11.75 -10.38 -56.47
CA ASN A 146 12.89 -9.46 -56.48
C ASN A 146 12.55 -8.10 -55.83
N PHE A 147 13.59 -7.33 -55.48
CA PHE A 147 13.43 -6.06 -54.76
C PHE A 147 12.68 -4.99 -55.57
N ALA A 148 12.82 -4.98 -56.90
CA ALA A 148 12.14 -4.00 -57.75
C ALA A 148 10.61 -4.24 -57.77
N GLU A 149 10.18 -5.50 -57.88
CA GLU A 149 8.77 -5.88 -57.77
C GLU A 149 8.20 -5.64 -56.38
N LEU A 150 8.95 -5.99 -55.34
CA LEU A 150 8.55 -5.73 -53.96
C LEU A 150 8.39 -4.23 -53.67
N SER A 151 9.40 -3.43 -54.02
CA SER A 151 9.40 -1.99 -53.76
C SER A 151 8.36 -1.25 -54.59
N GLY A 152 8.07 -1.69 -55.82
CA GLY A 152 6.97 -1.14 -56.62
C GLY A 152 5.59 -1.56 -56.11
N GLY A 153 5.42 -2.84 -55.79
CA GLY A 153 4.13 -3.41 -55.37
C GLY A 153 3.69 -3.00 -53.97
N VAL A 154 4.61 -2.81 -53.03
CA VAL A 154 4.27 -2.46 -51.64
C VAL A 154 3.58 -1.11 -51.52
N PHE A 155 3.98 -0.12 -52.31
CA PHE A 155 3.33 1.19 -52.32
C PHE A 155 1.92 1.10 -52.88
N SER A 156 1.74 0.41 -54.02
CA SER A 156 0.42 0.22 -54.62
C SER A 156 -0.53 -0.54 -53.70
N TRP A 157 -0.06 -1.60 -53.04
CA TRP A 157 -0.85 -2.35 -52.06
C TRP A 157 -1.23 -1.48 -50.85
N LEU A 158 -0.28 -0.73 -50.29
CA LEU A 158 -0.54 0.12 -49.13
C LEU A 158 -1.58 1.21 -49.46
N GLU A 159 -1.49 1.80 -50.65
CA GLU A 159 -2.47 2.79 -51.12
C GLU A 159 -3.85 2.18 -51.39
N GLU A 160 -3.96 0.90 -51.70
CA GLU A 160 -5.24 0.25 -51.99
C GLU A 160 -5.90 -0.34 -50.73
N TYR A 161 -5.14 -1.07 -49.91
CA TYR A 161 -5.67 -1.90 -48.81
C TYR A 161 -5.55 -1.25 -47.43
N CYS A 162 -4.64 -0.30 -47.23
CA CYS A 162 -4.41 0.34 -45.92
C CYS A 162 -5.06 1.74 -45.80
N LYS A 163 -5.99 2.10 -46.69
CA LYS A 163 -6.79 3.33 -46.57
C LYS A 163 -7.72 3.25 -45.35
N PRO A 164 -7.97 4.36 -44.64
CA PRO A 164 -8.85 4.36 -43.47
C PRO A 164 -10.25 3.80 -43.74
N GLN A 165 -10.80 4.03 -44.94
CA GLN A 165 -12.10 3.51 -45.32
C GLN A 165 -12.06 1.99 -45.54
N THR A 166 -11.10 1.49 -46.31
CA THR A 166 -10.92 0.06 -46.57
C THR A 166 -10.69 -0.73 -45.28
N LEU A 167 -9.88 -0.19 -44.36
CA LEU A 167 -9.67 -0.81 -43.05
C LEU A 167 -10.94 -0.84 -42.21
N LYS A 168 -11.74 0.24 -42.21
CA LYS A 168 -13.04 0.24 -41.52
C LYS A 168 -13.97 -0.84 -42.09
N ASP A 169 -14.07 -0.92 -43.42
CA ASP A 169 -14.92 -1.90 -44.08
C ASP A 169 -14.46 -3.33 -43.78
N MET A 170 -13.14 -3.58 -43.79
CA MET A 170 -12.55 -4.85 -43.37
C MET A 170 -12.90 -5.21 -41.91
N VAL A 171 -12.74 -4.26 -40.98
CA VAL A 171 -13.08 -4.48 -39.56
C VAL A 171 -14.57 -4.79 -39.41
N LEU A 172 -15.45 -4.07 -40.11
CA LEU A 172 -16.89 -4.33 -40.07
C LEU A 172 -17.24 -5.72 -40.64
N GLN A 173 -16.57 -6.15 -41.71
CA GLN A 173 -16.74 -7.49 -42.27
C GLN A 173 -16.29 -8.57 -41.27
N ILE A 174 -15.11 -8.41 -40.66
CA ILE A 174 -14.59 -9.33 -39.64
C ILE A 174 -15.52 -9.40 -38.44
N LEU A 175 -16.00 -8.27 -37.93
CA LEU A 175 -16.95 -8.22 -36.82
C LEU A 175 -18.27 -8.93 -37.17
N SER A 176 -18.76 -8.76 -38.40
CA SER A 176 -19.94 -9.47 -38.89
C SER A 176 -19.73 -10.99 -38.94
N GLN A 177 -18.60 -11.45 -39.46
CA GLN A 177 -18.23 -12.87 -39.54
C GLN A 177 -18.07 -13.50 -38.15
N LEU A 178 -17.39 -12.80 -37.24
CA LEU A 178 -17.23 -13.23 -35.86
C LEU A 178 -18.59 -13.31 -35.17
N ASN A 179 -19.47 -12.31 -35.35
CA ASN A 179 -20.81 -12.32 -34.79
C ASN A 179 -21.64 -13.53 -35.27
N GLN A 180 -21.54 -13.91 -36.55
CA GLN A 180 -22.19 -15.12 -37.08
C GLN A 180 -21.62 -16.40 -36.45
N THR A 181 -20.30 -16.43 -36.22
CA THR A 181 -19.59 -17.56 -35.61
C THR A 181 -19.96 -17.72 -34.14
N PHE A 182 -20.09 -16.62 -33.39
CA PHE A 182 -20.55 -16.63 -32.00
C PHE A 182 -22.04 -16.96 -31.88
N GLY A 183 -22.88 -16.47 -32.80
CA GLY A 183 -24.30 -16.78 -32.84
C GLY A 183 -24.60 -18.27 -33.10
N SER A 184 -23.76 -18.95 -33.87
CA SER A 184 -23.95 -20.37 -34.20
C SER A 184 -23.51 -21.35 -33.12
N ARG A 185 -22.77 -20.91 -32.08
CA ARG A 185 -22.37 -21.78 -30.94
C ARG A 185 -23.43 -21.88 -29.83
N HIS A 186 -24.51 -21.12 -29.93
CA HIS A 186 -25.58 -21.06 -28.92
C HIS A 186 -26.94 -21.59 -29.42
N SER A 187 -26.97 -22.38 -30.50
CA SER A 187 -28.16 -23.12 -30.97
C SER A 187 -27.93 -24.63 -30.97
#